data_AF-A0A7V9BWI1-F1
#
_entry.id   AF-A0A7V9BWI1-F1
#
_cell.length_a   1.000
_cell.length_b   1.000
_cell.length_c   1.000
_cell.angle_alpha   90.00
_cell.angle_beta   90.00
_cell.angle_gamma   90.00
#
_symmetry.space_group_name_H-M   'P 1'
#
loop_
_entity.id
_entity.type
_entity.pdbx_description
1 polymer ?
#
loop_
_entity_poly.entity_id
_entity_poly.type
_entity_poly.pdbx_seq_one_letter_code
_entity_poly.pdbx_strand_id
1 'polypeptide(L)'
;MPRRITQRELRNETPAIMRAVQNGESFVLTRNGTPIADIVPHARGEEPRGPRAGDCFAKVRTLPKIDVDKFFADLDQVVDPDPFRDPGEPDRGE
;
A
#
# COMPACT_ATOMS: atom_id res chain seq x y z
N MET A 1 -10.41 -2.56 24.47
CA MET A 1 -10.49 -1.13 24.14
C MET A 1 -9.15 -0.49 24.48
N PRO A 2 -8.55 0.32 23.59
CA PRO A 2 -7.23 0.92 23.83
C PRO A 2 -7.27 1.87 25.04
N ARG A 3 -6.22 1.82 25.87
CA ARG A 3 -6.12 2.63 27.10
C ARG A 3 -5.99 4.11 26.73
N ARG A 4 -6.78 4.98 27.35
CA ARG A 4 -6.67 6.43 27.16
C ARG A 4 -5.55 6.99 28.03
N ILE A 5 -4.68 7.79 27.43
CA ILE A 5 -3.59 8.48 28.11
C ILE A 5 -3.66 9.98 27.80
N THR A 6 -3.28 10.80 28.75
CA THR A 6 -3.16 12.25 28.59
C THR A 6 -1.78 12.63 28.06
N GLN A 7 -1.64 13.86 27.56
CA GLN A 7 -0.31 14.41 27.22
C GLN A 7 0.68 14.37 28.40
N ARG A 8 0.20 14.60 29.63
CA ARG A 8 1.04 14.58 30.84
C ARG A 8 1.54 13.16 31.14
N GLU A 9 0.65 12.16 31.08
CA GLU A 9 1.04 10.76 31.23
C GLU A 9 2.03 10.35 30.14
N LEU A 10 1.77 10.72 28.89
CA LEU A 10 2.69 10.44 27.79
C LEU A 10 4.09 10.99 28.07
N ARG A 11 4.20 12.24 28.53
CA ARG A 11 5.51 12.86 28.87
C ARG A 11 6.21 12.18 30.05
N ASN A 12 5.46 11.75 31.06
CA ASN A 12 6.02 11.20 32.29
C ASN A 12 6.39 9.72 32.16
N GLU A 13 5.65 8.98 31.32
CA GLU A 13 5.75 7.52 31.17
C GLU A 13 6.23 7.10 29.77
N THR A 14 6.82 8.01 28.98
CA THR A 14 7.31 7.73 27.61
C THR A 14 8.04 6.39 27.50
N PRO A 15 9.03 6.06 28.38
CA PRO A 15 9.77 4.81 28.26
C PRO A 15 8.91 3.56 28.48
N ALA A 16 7.94 3.63 29.40
CA ALA A 16 7.04 2.52 29.68
C ALA A 16 6.02 2.33 28.54
N ILE A 17 5.45 3.43 28.04
CA ILE A 17 4.51 3.44 26.92
C ILE A 17 5.18 2.90 25.65
N MET A 18 6.40 3.35 25.33
CA MET A 18 7.13 2.84 24.16
C MET A 18 7.39 1.33 24.23
N ARG A 19 7.75 0.81 25.41
CA ARG A 19 7.92 -0.65 25.60
C ARG A 19 6.61 -1.40 25.45
N ALA A 20 5.52 -0.87 26.00
CA ALA A 20 4.19 -1.45 25.86
C ALA A 20 3.75 -1.51 24.40
N VAL A 21 3.96 -0.42 23.65
CA VAL A 21 3.70 -0.36 22.19
C VAL A 21 4.57 -1.36 21.44
N GLN A 22 5.86 -1.49 21.76
CA GLN A 22 6.73 -2.52 21.18
C GLN A 22 6.23 -3.95 21.45
N ASN A 23 5.56 -4.16 22.58
CA ASN A 23 4.97 -5.45 22.97
C ASN A 23 3.56 -5.68 22.39
N GLY A 24 3.05 -4.76 21.56
CA GLY A 24 1.76 -4.92 20.89
C GLY A 24 0.61 -4.12 21.51
N GLU A 25 0.84 -3.35 22.56
CA GLU A 25 -0.21 -2.59 23.23
C GLU A 25 -0.55 -1.29 22.47
N SER A 26 -1.80 -0.83 22.57
CA SER A 26 -2.30 0.36 21.87
C SER A 26 -2.95 1.35 22.82
N PHE A 27 -2.74 2.64 22.57
CA PHE A 27 -3.21 3.73 23.41
C PHE A 27 -3.94 4.81 22.61
N VAL A 28 -4.90 5.48 23.24
CA VAL A 28 -5.54 6.68 22.70
C VAL A 28 -4.98 7.88 23.44
N LEU A 29 -4.27 8.76 22.74
CA LEU A 29 -3.82 10.03 23.27
C LEU A 29 -4.99 11.01 23.35
N THR A 30 -5.12 11.65 24.49
CA THR A 30 -6.18 12.61 24.78
C THR A 30 -5.63 13.95 25.24
N ARG A 31 -6.39 15.02 24.97
CA ARG A 31 -6.18 16.36 25.52
C ARG A 31 -7.49 16.82 26.15
N ASN A 32 -7.50 17.07 27.46
CA ASN A 32 -8.70 17.43 28.23
C ASN A 32 -9.85 16.42 28.05
N GLY A 33 -9.55 15.12 27.96
CA GLY A 33 -10.54 14.06 27.75
C GLY A 33 -10.95 13.82 26.30
N THR A 34 -10.62 14.72 25.38
CA THR A 34 -10.89 14.58 23.94
C THR A 34 -9.80 13.73 23.27
N PRO A 35 -10.14 12.64 22.57
CA PRO A 35 -9.20 11.87 21.75
C PRO A 35 -8.58 12.73 20.64
N ILE A 36 -7.26 12.63 20.45
CA ILE A 36 -6.53 13.37 19.42
C ILE A 36 -5.64 12.50 18.52
N ALA A 37 -5.19 11.34 18.99
CA ALA A 37 -4.35 10.44 18.22
C ALA A 37 -4.36 9.03 18.82
N ASP A 38 -4.03 8.04 18.00
CA ASP A 38 -3.76 6.68 18.43
C ASP A 38 -2.25 6.40 18.40
N ILE A 39 -1.75 5.71 19.42
CA ILE A 39 -0.39 5.18 19.48
C ILE A 39 -0.51 3.67 19.37
N VAL A 40 -0.19 3.13 18.20
CA VAL A 40 -0.31 1.71 17.89
C VAL A 40 1.05 1.13 17.50
N PRO A 41 1.28 -0.18 17.73
CA PRO A 41 2.46 -0.85 17.23
C PRO A 41 2.49 -0.77 15.70
N HIS A 42 3.67 -0.57 15.11
CA HIS A 42 3.83 -0.86 13.69
C HIS A 42 3.59 -2.36 13.47
N ALA A 43 2.84 -2.71 12.42
CA ALA A 43 2.64 -4.10 12.03
C ALA A 43 4.01 -4.78 11.86
N ARG A 44 4.32 -5.73 12.74
CA ARG A 44 5.61 -6.45 12.72
C ARG A 44 5.60 -7.40 11.53
N GLY A 45 6.08 -6.93 10.38
CA GLY A 45 6.46 -7.83 9.28
C GLY A 45 5.32 -8.39 8.45
N GLU A 46 4.27 -7.61 8.22
CA GLU A 46 3.53 -7.68 6.96
C GLU A 46 3.66 -6.33 6.26
N GLU A 47 4.89 -5.90 5.97
CA GLU A 47 5.05 -5.41 4.61
C GLU A 47 4.47 -6.52 3.74
N PRO A 48 3.53 -6.26 2.82
CA PRO A 48 3.24 -7.24 1.81
C PRO A 48 4.58 -7.47 1.13
N ARG A 49 5.28 -8.54 1.52
CA ARG A 49 6.36 -9.08 0.71
C ARG A 49 5.64 -9.29 -0.60
N GLY A 50 5.91 -8.41 -1.56
CA GLY A 50 5.51 -8.66 -2.93
C GLY A 50 5.87 -10.12 -3.21
N PRO A 51 5.00 -10.88 -3.91
CA PRO A 51 5.23 -12.30 -4.13
C PRO A 51 6.71 -12.52 -4.45
N ARG A 52 7.36 -13.46 -3.75
CA ARG A 52 8.77 -13.72 -4.04
C ARG A 52 8.86 -14.03 -5.53
N ALA A 53 9.99 -13.74 -6.19
CA ALA A 53 10.10 -13.97 -7.63
C ALA A 53 9.60 -15.37 -8.05
N GLY A 54 9.86 -16.41 -7.23
CA GLY A 54 9.32 -17.76 -7.42
C GLY A 54 7.79 -17.89 -7.33
N ASP A 55 7.13 -17.15 -6.44
CA ASP A 55 5.67 -17.14 -6.27
C ASP A 55 4.97 -16.47 -7.47
N CYS A 56 5.61 -15.45 -8.08
CA CYS A 56 5.14 -14.86 -9.33
C CYS A 56 5.14 -15.89 -10.46
N PHE A 57 6.25 -16.62 -10.65
CA PHE A 57 6.34 -17.62 -11.71
C PHE A 57 5.39 -18.80 -11.49
N ALA A 58 5.13 -19.21 -10.25
CA ALA A 58 4.15 -20.24 -9.95
C ALA A 58 2.74 -19.83 -10.40
N LYS A 59 2.34 -18.57 -10.17
CA LYS A 59 1.05 -18.04 -10.63
C LYS A 59 0.97 -17.91 -12.16
N VAL A 60 2.05 -17.48 -12.81
CA VAL A 60 2.09 -17.37 -14.29
C VAL A 60 1.79 -18.72 -14.96
N ARG A 61 2.25 -19.83 -14.38
CA ARG A 61 2.03 -21.18 -14.93
C ARG A 61 0.57 -21.65 -14.89
N THR A 62 -0.26 -21.05 -14.04
CA THR A 62 -1.69 -21.40 -13.92
C THR A 62 -2.60 -20.51 -14.76
N LEU A 63 -2.06 -19.44 -15.36
CA LEU A 63 -2.86 -18.52 -16.16
C LEU A 63 -3.20 -19.14 -17.52
N PRO A 64 -4.37 -18.81 -18.09
CA PRO A 64 -4.70 -19.16 -19.47
C PRO A 64 -3.63 -18.64 -20.43
N LYS A 65 -3.33 -19.42 -21.47
CA LYS A 65 -2.45 -18.94 -22.55
C LYS A 65 -3.15 -17.81 -23.30
N ILE A 66 -2.44 -16.71 -23.48
CA ILE A 66 -2.87 -15.60 -24.34
C ILE A 66 -2.28 -15.83 -25.72
N ASP A 67 -3.09 -15.63 -26.76
CA ASP A 67 -2.61 -15.50 -28.13
C ASP A 67 -1.96 -14.13 -28.27
N VAL A 68 -0.64 -14.12 -28.38
CA VAL A 68 0.17 -12.89 -28.36
C VAL A 68 -0.09 -12.05 -29.61
N ASP A 69 -0.20 -12.68 -30.77
CA ASP A 69 -0.40 -11.98 -32.03
C ASP A 69 -1.78 -11.31 -32.05
N LYS A 70 -2.81 -12.02 -31.59
CA LYS A 70 -4.14 -11.44 -31.44
C LYS A 70 -4.17 -10.31 -30.41
N PHE A 71 -3.52 -10.50 -29.26
CA PHE A 71 -3.50 -9.50 -28.20
C PHE A 71 -2.91 -8.16 -28.65
N PHE A 72 -1.77 -8.19 -29.36
CA PHE A 72 -1.17 -6.96 -29.89
C PHE A 72 -2.00 -6.35 -31.02
N ALA A 73 -2.57 -7.17 -31.91
CA ALA A 73 -3.48 -6.68 -32.95
C ALA A 73 -4.73 -5.98 -32.39
N ASP A 74 -5.27 -6.45 -31.25
CA ASP A 74 -6.40 -5.81 -30.56
C ASP A 74 -5.97 -4.49 -29.90
N LEU A 75 -4.75 -4.41 -29.34
CA LEU A 75 -4.21 -3.18 -28.75
C LEU A 75 -3.93 -2.11 -29.80
N ASP A 76 -3.32 -2.47 -30.93
CA ASP A 76 -2.97 -1.53 -32.00
C ASP A 76 -4.21 -0.85 -32.61
N GLN A 77 -5.40 -1.46 -32.46
CA GLN A 77 -6.66 -0.86 -32.92
C GLN A 77 -7.19 0.24 -32.00
N VAL A 78 -6.81 0.25 -30.72
CA VAL A 78 -7.43 1.10 -29.69
C VAL A 78 -6.45 1.99 -28.94
N VAL A 79 -5.16 1.66 -28.98
CA VAL A 79 -4.09 2.41 -28.33
C VAL A 79 -3.31 3.18 -29.38
N ASP A 80 -3.19 4.50 -29.18
CA ASP A 80 -2.23 5.30 -29.92
C ASP A 80 -0.81 4.98 -29.41
N PRO A 81 0.10 4.49 -30.24
CA PRO A 81 1.47 4.20 -29.83
C PRO A 81 2.29 5.44 -29.51
N ASP A 82 1.83 6.64 -29.90
CA ASP A 82 2.49 7.92 -29.61
C ASP A 82 1.99 8.49 -28.26
N PRO A 83 2.79 8.41 -27.18
CA PRO A 83 2.37 8.85 -25.85
C PRO A 83 2.24 10.38 -25.73
N PHE A 84 2.64 11.13 -26.77
CA PHE A 84 2.58 12.59 -26.80
C PHE A 84 1.52 13.13 -27.76
N ARG A 85 0.80 12.25 -28.47
CA ARG A 85 -0.25 12.65 -29.40
C ARG A 85 -1.56 12.91 -28.66
N ASP A 86 -2.14 14.09 -28.90
CA ASP A 86 -3.41 14.44 -28.27
C ASP A 86 -4.59 13.66 -28.89
N PRO A 87 -5.66 13.36 -28.12
CA PRO A 87 -6.83 12.65 -28.65
C PRO A 87 -7.44 13.36 -29.88
N GLY A 88 -7.46 12.67 -31.02
CA GLY A 88 -8.01 13.18 -32.28
C GLY A 88 -7.00 13.91 -33.17
N GLU A 89 -5.75 14.04 -32.73
CA GLU A 89 -4.67 14.46 -33.60
C GLU A 89 -4.33 13.32 -34.58
N PRO A 90 -4.28 13.59 -35.90
CA PRO A 90 -4.04 12.55 -36.89
C PRO A 90 -2.62 11.99 -36.75
N ASP A 91 -2.48 10.69 -37.06
CA ASP A 91 -1.18 10.06 -37.16
C ASP A 91 -0.36 10.73 -38.28
N ARG A 92 0.70 11.43 -37.89
CA ARG A 92 1.66 12.05 -38.81
C ARG A 92 2.87 11.13 -38.99
N GLY A 93 2.64 9.84 -39.23
CA GLY A 93 3.67 8.91 -39.68
C GLY A 93 4.01 9.14 -41.16
N GLU A 94 5.30 9.02 -41.49
CA GLU A 94 5.88 9.13 -42.85
C GLU A 94 5.50 7.96 -43.79
#